data_AF-A0A7X8H795-F1
#
_entry.id   AF-A0A7X8H795-F1
#
_cell.length_a   1.000
_cell.length_b   1.000
_cell.length_c   1.000
_cell.angle_alpha   90.00
_cell.angle_beta   90.00
_cell.angle_gamma   90.00
#
_symmetry.space_group_name_H-M   'P 1'
#
loop_
_entity.id
_entity.type
_entity.pdbx_description
1 polymer ?
#
loop_
_entity_poly.entity_id
_entity_poly.type
_entity_poly.pdbx_seq_one_letter_code
_entity_poly.pdbx_strand_id
1 'polypeptide(L)'
;PSSEDPPSSEAQTFTISWVNYDDAPLETDYNVPYGVTPTYDGDTPTRPEDDNYTYSWNGWFPEVVAATDDATYKATYIPIEKEPAIEVEDFIYADNIEGIVLVGYYGSEDIVVIPEAVDDVPLIAIERLAFFNNKAVREITIPDSVVSIGERAFHNCDNLETLNFGNGLKRIGKSAFVGCLSLETINLPEGVTVIEDNVFSYCPNLVTISIPNSIEEVGREIINFSPSVLVSTH
;
A
#
# COMPACT_ATOMS: atom_id res chain seq x y z
N PRO A 1 -50.68 -53.86 32.24
CA PRO A 1 -50.75 -53.31 30.86
C PRO A 1 -51.81 -52.20 30.79
N SER A 2 -51.54 -50.95 30.49
CA SER A 2 -50.37 -50.23 29.99
C SER A 2 -50.50 -48.81 30.56
N SER A 3 -49.41 -48.27 31.13
CA SER A 3 -49.29 -46.84 31.38
C SER A 3 -49.00 -46.19 30.03
N GLU A 4 -50.00 -45.56 29.44
CA GLU A 4 -49.75 -44.63 28.33
C GLU A 4 -49.25 -43.32 28.94
N ASP A 5 -47.94 -43.08 28.81
CA ASP A 5 -47.36 -41.77 29.01
C ASP A 5 -48.01 -40.77 28.03
N PRO A 6 -48.26 -39.51 28.43
CA PRO A 6 -48.75 -38.50 27.49
C PRO A 6 -47.69 -38.27 26.41
N PRO A 7 -48.09 -37.96 25.16
CA PRO A 7 -47.13 -37.67 24.10
C PRO A 7 -46.26 -36.49 24.54
N SER A 8 -44.95 -36.74 24.63
CA SER A 8 -43.92 -35.71 24.71
C SER A 8 -44.19 -34.70 23.60
N SER A 9 -44.48 -33.44 23.93
CA SER A 9 -44.55 -32.38 22.93
C SER A 9 -43.20 -32.35 22.22
N GLU A 10 -43.14 -32.69 20.94
CA GLU A 10 -41.92 -32.57 20.17
C GLU A 10 -41.42 -31.13 20.29
N ALA A 11 -40.16 -30.98 20.73
CA ALA A 11 -39.55 -29.66 20.81
C ALA A 11 -39.52 -29.09 19.39
N GLN A 12 -40.10 -27.91 19.20
CA GLN A 12 -40.09 -27.26 17.89
C GLN A 12 -38.64 -26.92 17.52
N THR A 13 -38.24 -27.31 16.32
CA THR A 13 -36.91 -27.06 15.77
C THR A 13 -36.98 -26.42 14.40
N PHE A 14 -35.89 -25.76 14.01
CA PHE A 14 -35.79 -24.97 12.78
C PHE A 14 -34.51 -25.28 12.02
N THR A 15 -34.52 -24.98 10.72
CA THR A 15 -33.36 -25.03 9.84
C THR A 15 -32.83 -23.62 9.67
N ILE A 16 -31.55 -23.43 9.97
CA ILE A 16 -30.85 -22.15 9.82
C ILE A 16 -29.80 -22.29 8.73
N SER A 17 -29.86 -21.42 7.73
CA SER A 17 -28.88 -21.40 6.64
C SER A 17 -28.01 -20.16 6.71
N TRP A 18 -26.71 -20.35 6.54
CA TRP A 18 -25.72 -19.28 6.43
C TRP A 18 -25.26 -19.21 4.98
N VAL A 19 -25.36 -18.03 4.37
CA VAL A 19 -24.98 -17.81 2.97
C VAL A 19 -24.06 -16.61 2.82
N ASN A 20 -23.19 -16.64 1.82
CA ASN A 20 -22.31 -15.53 1.52
C ASN A 20 -23.05 -14.41 0.76
N TYR A 21 -22.36 -13.30 0.45
CA TYR A 21 -22.93 -12.13 -0.23
C TYR A 21 -23.62 -12.46 -1.56
N ASP A 22 -23.14 -13.50 -2.25
CA ASP A 22 -23.60 -14.00 -3.55
C ASP A 22 -24.57 -15.18 -3.44
N ASP A 23 -25.14 -15.41 -2.26
CA ASP A 23 -26.01 -16.55 -1.94
C ASP A 23 -25.31 -17.93 -1.99
N ALA A 24 -23.97 -17.97 -2.08
CA ALA A 24 -23.24 -19.22 -1.96
C ALA A 24 -23.45 -19.82 -0.55
N PRO A 25 -23.83 -21.10 -0.44
CA PRO A 25 -24.05 -21.73 0.86
C PRO A 25 -22.73 -21.87 1.62
N LEU A 26 -22.74 -21.44 2.89
CA LEU A 26 -21.60 -21.56 3.80
C LEU A 26 -21.82 -22.71 4.79
N GLU A 27 -22.97 -22.71 5.47
CA GLU A 27 -23.31 -23.69 6.50
C GLU A 27 -24.84 -23.85 6.59
N THR A 28 -25.30 -24.99 7.10
CA THR A 28 -26.71 -25.19 7.44
C THR A 28 -26.83 -25.99 8.72
N ASP A 29 -27.46 -25.37 9.71
CA ASP A 29 -27.77 -25.98 10.99
C ASP A 29 -29.17 -26.59 10.94
N TYR A 30 -29.23 -27.91 11.14
CA TYR A 30 -30.48 -28.63 11.22
C TYR A 30 -30.90 -28.81 12.68
N ASN A 31 -32.20 -28.75 12.91
CA ASN A 31 -32.83 -29.01 14.20
C ASN A 31 -32.43 -28.01 15.31
N VAL A 32 -32.25 -26.74 14.99
CA VAL A 32 -31.99 -25.69 15.98
C VAL A 32 -33.24 -25.52 16.86
N PRO A 33 -33.16 -25.72 18.19
CA PRO A 33 -34.35 -25.66 19.05
C PRO A 33 -34.95 -24.26 19.16
N TYR A 34 -36.27 -24.18 19.34
CA TYR A 34 -36.97 -22.93 19.61
C TYR A 34 -36.33 -22.17 20.78
N GLY A 35 -36.06 -20.88 20.58
CA GLY A 35 -35.48 -19.97 21.56
C GLY A 35 -33.95 -20.04 21.67
N VAL A 36 -33.27 -20.88 20.90
CA VAL A 36 -31.80 -20.94 20.84
C VAL A 36 -31.28 -19.98 19.78
N THR A 37 -30.31 -19.13 20.14
CA THR A 37 -29.59 -18.29 19.16
C THR A 37 -28.54 -19.15 18.46
N PRO A 38 -28.64 -19.36 17.13
CA PRO A 38 -27.66 -20.14 16.40
C PRO A 38 -26.33 -19.39 16.30
N THR A 39 -25.24 -20.13 16.15
CA THR A 39 -23.89 -19.61 15.91
C THR A 39 -23.35 -20.20 14.62
N TYR A 40 -22.59 -19.40 13.88
CA TYR A 40 -21.86 -19.87 12.72
C TYR A 40 -20.47 -20.33 13.19
N ASP A 41 -20.12 -21.59 12.93
CA ASP A 41 -18.90 -22.21 13.43
C ASP A 41 -17.78 -22.27 12.36
N GLY A 42 -18.09 -21.86 11.12
CA GLY A 42 -17.12 -21.79 10.03
C GLY A 42 -16.14 -20.60 10.11
N ASP A 43 -15.19 -20.58 9.17
CA ASP A 43 -14.26 -19.45 9.01
C ASP A 43 -14.99 -18.16 8.62
N THR A 44 -14.47 -17.01 9.04
CA THR A 44 -15.02 -15.69 8.69
C THR A 44 -15.17 -15.58 7.16
N PRO A 45 -16.41 -15.49 6.65
CA PRO A 45 -16.64 -15.49 5.21
C PRO A 45 -15.99 -14.28 4.54
N THR A 46 -15.53 -14.48 3.31
CA THR A 46 -14.79 -13.47 2.55
C THR A 46 -15.55 -13.05 1.31
N ARG A 47 -15.27 -11.82 0.86
CA ARG A 47 -15.72 -11.28 -0.42
C ARG A 47 -14.50 -10.85 -1.23
N PRO A 48 -14.33 -11.31 -2.49
CA PRO A 48 -13.28 -10.83 -3.36
C PRO A 48 -13.36 -9.31 -3.55
N GLU A 49 -12.21 -8.66 -3.66
CA GLU A 49 -12.12 -7.26 -4.09
C GLU A 49 -12.58 -7.10 -5.55
N ASP A 50 -12.98 -5.88 -5.89
CA ASP A 50 -13.20 -5.44 -7.27
C ASP A 50 -12.25 -4.28 -7.61
N ASP A 51 -12.43 -3.67 -8.79
CA ASP A 51 -11.56 -2.61 -9.29
C ASP A 51 -11.48 -1.41 -8.33
N ASN A 52 -12.55 -1.12 -7.60
CA ASN A 52 -12.69 0.09 -6.80
C ASN A 52 -12.74 -0.17 -5.30
N TYR A 53 -13.01 -1.40 -4.85
CA TYR A 53 -13.27 -1.68 -3.45
C TYR A 53 -12.59 -2.95 -2.95
N THR A 54 -12.06 -2.86 -1.73
CA THR A 54 -11.89 -4.01 -0.85
C THR A 54 -13.10 -4.12 0.09
N TYR A 55 -13.33 -5.29 0.67
CA TYR A 55 -14.53 -5.55 1.46
C TYR A 55 -14.17 -6.12 2.82
N SER A 56 -14.55 -5.42 3.89
CA SER A 56 -14.35 -5.88 5.26
C SER A 56 -15.62 -6.51 5.81
N TRP A 57 -15.48 -7.64 6.50
CA TRP A 57 -16.59 -8.34 7.16
C TRP A 57 -17.35 -7.42 8.11
N ASN A 58 -18.67 -7.37 7.98
CA ASN A 58 -19.55 -6.51 8.78
C ASN A 58 -20.61 -7.30 9.58
N GLY A 59 -20.56 -8.64 9.54
CA GLY A 59 -21.49 -9.50 10.24
C GLY A 59 -22.70 -9.93 9.39
N TRP A 60 -23.69 -10.51 10.06
CA TRP A 60 -24.84 -11.16 9.44
C TRP A 60 -26.05 -10.24 9.32
N PHE A 61 -26.81 -10.39 8.23
CA PHE A 61 -28.11 -9.76 8.06
C PHE A 61 -29.18 -10.80 7.65
N PRO A 62 -30.36 -10.82 8.28
CA PRO A 62 -30.73 -10.00 9.45
C PRO A 62 -29.84 -10.28 10.66
N GLU A 63 -29.91 -9.44 11.70
CA GLU A 63 -29.17 -9.69 12.94
C GLU A 63 -29.57 -11.06 13.52
N VAL A 64 -28.58 -11.83 13.98
CA VAL A 64 -28.81 -13.19 14.46
C VAL A 64 -29.60 -13.16 15.75
N VAL A 65 -30.79 -13.76 15.74
CA VAL A 65 -31.70 -13.84 16.88
C VAL A 65 -32.05 -15.29 17.20
N ALA A 66 -32.67 -15.49 18.37
CA ALA A 66 -33.16 -16.79 18.81
C ALA A 66 -34.13 -17.40 17.77
N ALA A 67 -33.93 -18.68 17.45
CA ALA A 67 -34.72 -19.38 16.45
C ALA A 67 -36.19 -19.45 16.87
N THR A 68 -37.06 -18.91 16.02
CA THR A 68 -38.53 -18.97 16.17
C THR A 68 -39.20 -19.47 14.90
N ASP A 69 -38.45 -19.52 13.80
CA ASP A 69 -38.81 -20.01 12.46
C ASP A 69 -37.52 -20.41 11.73
N ASP A 70 -37.64 -21.06 10.56
CA ASP A 70 -36.52 -21.25 9.64
C ASP A 70 -35.98 -19.87 9.19
N ALA A 71 -34.66 -19.74 9.10
CA ALA A 71 -34.03 -18.47 8.77
C ALA A 71 -32.82 -18.64 7.86
N THR A 72 -32.51 -17.58 7.13
CA THR A 72 -31.27 -17.47 6.37
C THR A 72 -30.55 -16.19 6.76
N TYR A 73 -29.30 -16.33 7.18
CA TYR A 73 -28.42 -15.23 7.51
C TYR A 73 -27.40 -15.03 6.40
N LYS A 74 -27.35 -13.83 5.84
CA LYS A 74 -26.45 -13.47 4.76
C LYS A 74 -25.28 -12.64 5.27
N ALA A 75 -24.07 -12.99 4.86
CA ALA A 75 -22.87 -12.22 5.16
C ALA A 75 -22.95 -10.81 4.56
N THR A 76 -22.63 -9.81 5.36
CA THR A 76 -22.56 -8.40 4.92
C THR A 76 -21.15 -7.86 5.03
N TYR A 77 -20.86 -6.85 4.21
CA TYR A 77 -19.53 -6.29 4.06
C TYR A 77 -19.58 -4.77 3.99
N ILE A 78 -18.62 -4.10 4.62
CA ILE A 78 -18.34 -2.68 4.42
C ILE A 78 -17.44 -2.54 3.19
N PRO A 79 -17.85 -1.80 2.14
CA PRO A 79 -16.96 -1.40 1.07
C PRO A 79 -15.91 -0.42 1.59
N ILE A 80 -14.65 -0.65 1.22
CA ILE A 80 -13.52 0.24 1.49
C ILE A 80 -12.94 0.61 0.13
N GLU A 81 -13.02 1.89 -0.23
CA GLU A 81 -12.47 2.40 -1.49
C GLU A 81 -10.98 2.06 -1.59
N LYS A 82 -10.59 1.47 -2.71
CA LYS A 82 -9.21 1.49 -3.16
C LYS A 82 -8.96 2.93 -3.58
N GLU A 83 -8.03 3.61 -2.92
CA GLU A 83 -7.62 4.97 -3.30
C GLU A 83 -7.30 4.95 -4.81
N PRO A 84 -8.04 5.69 -5.65
CA PRO A 84 -7.92 5.56 -7.09
C PRO A 84 -6.56 6.08 -7.50
N ALA A 85 -5.70 5.17 -7.94
CA ALA A 85 -4.43 5.56 -8.49
C ALA A 85 -4.70 6.19 -9.87
N ILE A 86 -4.36 7.46 -10.06
CA ILE A 86 -4.53 8.16 -11.34
C ILE A 86 -3.40 7.71 -12.26
N GLU A 87 -3.72 7.04 -13.36
CA GLU A 87 -2.71 6.66 -14.37
C GLU A 87 -2.64 7.72 -15.46
N VAL A 88 -1.47 8.34 -15.63
CA VAL A 88 -1.18 9.28 -16.72
C VAL A 88 0.14 8.86 -17.37
N GLU A 89 0.06 8.48 -18.65
CA GLU A 89 1.17 7.85 -19.37
C GLU A 89 1.68 6.64 -18.57
N ASP A 90 2.98 6.60 -18.27
CA ASP A 90 3.65 5.51 -17.56
C ASP A 90 3.69 5.72 -16.02
N PHE A 91 3.05 6.77 -15.52
CA PHE A 91 3.04 7.17 -14.12
C PHE A 91 1.71 6.83 -13.43
N ILE A 92 1.81 6.44 -12.17
CA ILE A 92 0.68 6.15 -11.28
C ILE A 92 0.74 7.12 -10.10
N TYR A 93 -0.29 7.96 -9.96
CA TYR A 93 -0.43 8.94 -8.89
C TYR A 93 -1.48 8.50 -7.87
N ALA A 94 -1.46 9.07 -6.68
CA ALA A 94 -2.56 8.99 -5.72
C ALA A 94 -2.84 10.39 -5.17
N ASP A 95 -4.09 10.64 -4.79
CA ASP A 95 -4.49 11.89 -4.16
C ASP A 95 -3.88 12.02 -2.76
N ASN A 96 -3.54 13.25 -2.39
CA ASN A 96 -3.10 13.63 -1.07
C ASN A 96 -3.75 14.96 -0.69
N ILE A 97 -3.86 15.24 0.62
CA ILE A 97 -4.52 16.46 1.12
C ILE A 97 -3.88 17.73 0.56
N GLU A 98 -2.57 17.70 0.26
CA GLU A 98 -1.79 18.87 -0.18
C GLU A 98 -1.44 18.87 -1.67
N GLY A 99 -1.80 17.83 -2.43
CA GLY A 99 -1.45 17.67 -3.84
C GLY A 99 -1.63 16.22 -4.31
N ILE A 100 -0.83 15.79 -5.28
CA ILE A 100 -0.75 14.37 -5.67
C ILE A 100 0.61 13.80 -5.30
N VAL A 101 0.66 12.47 -5.16
CA VAL A 101 1.89 11.73 -4.91
C VAL A 101 2.12 10.69 -6.00
N LEU A 102 3.37 10.44 -6.37
CA LEU A 102 3.74 9.44 -7.36
C LEU A 102 3.97 8.09 -6.66
N VAL A 103 3.09 7.13 -6.89
CA VAL A 103 3.12 5.81 -6.22
C VAL A 103 3.69 4.70 -7.11
N GLY A 104 3.87 4.96 -8.41
CA GLY A 104 4.42 3.98 -9.35
C GLY A 104 4.85 4.56 -10.68
N TYR A 105 5.87 3.96 -11.29
CA TYR A 105 6.28 4.19 -12.67
C TYR A 105 6.60 2.85 -13.34
N TYR A 106 5.92 2.57 -14.46
CA TYR A 106 6.04 1.29 -15.20
C TYR A 106 6.58 1.46 -16.62
N GLY A 107 7.04 2.67 -16.96
CA GLY A 107 7.59 2.99 -18.26
C GLY A 107 8.96 2.36 -18.51
N SER A 108 9.35 2.38 -19.78
CA SER A 108 10.60 1.79 -20.30
C SER A 108 11.58 2.81 -20.86
N GLU A 109 11.29 4.11 -20.72
CA GLU A 109 12.19 5.17 -21.16
C GLU A 109 13.47 5.21 -20.31
N ASP A 110 14.60 5.52 -20.94
CA ASP A 110 15.89 5.64 -20.26
C ASP A 110 16.09 7.03 -19.62
N ILE A 111 15.40 8.05 -20.11
CA ILE A 111 15.37 9.39 -19.54
C ILE A 111 13.94 9.72 -19.10
N VAL A 112 13.75 9.94 -17.80
CA VAL A 112 12.44 10.22 -17.21
C VAL A 112 12.42 11.62 -16.61
N VAL A 113 11.47 12.44 -17.07
CA VAL A 113 11.16 13.73 -16.44
C VAL A 113 9.86 13.55 -15.69
N ILE A 114 9.93 13.57 -14.36
CA ILE A 114 8.74 13.48 -13.52
C ILE A 114 7.98 14.81 -13.62
N PRO A 115 6.68 14.82 -13.94
CA PRO A 115 5.93 16.05 -14.11
C PRO A 115 5.74 16.78 -12.78
N GLU A 116 5.79 18.11 -12.83
CA GLU A 116 5.59 18.99 -11.67
C GLU A 116 4.14 18.99 -11.16
N ALA A 117 3.18 18.70 -12.05
CA ALA A 117 1.76 18.67 -11.75
C ALA A 117 1.00 17.77 -12.75
N VAL A 118 -0.18 17.30 -12.33
CA VAL A 118 -1.19 16.70 -13.21
C VAL A 118 -2.47 17.52 -13.04
N ASP A 119 -3.04 18.01 -14.15
CA ASP A 119 -4.24 18.86 -14.14
C ASP A 119 -4.18 20.03 -13.14
N ASP A 120 -3.05 20.76 -13.15
CA ASP A 120 -2.75 21.88 -12.25
C ASP A 120 -2.63 21.51 -10.75
N VAL A 121 -2.68 20.22 -10.40
CA VAL A 121 -2.45 19.72 -9.03
C VAL A 121 -0.97 19.34 -8.87
N PRO A 122 -0.23 19.94 -7.93
CA PRO A 122 1.22 19.75 -7.80
C PRO A 122 1.57 18.34 -7.32
N LEU A 123 2.61 17.75 -7.92
CA LEU A 123 3.25 16.54 -7.43
C LEU A 123 4.15 16.87 -6.24
N ILE A 124 3.74 16.43 -5.06
CA ILE A 124 4.42 16.79 -3.81
C ILE A 124 5.36 15.71 -3.29
N ALA A 125 5.20 14.44 -3.67
CA ALA A 125 6.07 13.36 -3.18
C ALA A 125 6.24 12.24 -4.20
N ILE A 126 7.37 11.55 -4.09
CA ILE A 126 7.62 10.26 -4.74
C ILE A 126 7.54 9.20 -3.64
N GLU A 127 6.49 8.39 -3.66
CA GLU A 127 6.15 7.49 -2.57
C GLU A 127 6.99 6.21 -2.54
N ARG A 128 6.78 5.45 -1.47
CA ARG A 128 7.43 4.17 -1.24
C ARG A 128 7.30 3.26 -2.47
N LEU A 129 8.43 2.77 -2.95
CA LEU A 129 8.58 1.83 -4.07
C LEU A 129 8.21 2.36 -5.47
N ALA A 130 8.00 3.67 -5.67
CA ALA A 130 7.50 4.22 -6.94
C ALA A 130 8.29 3.77 -8.20
N PHE A 131 9.63 3.67 -8.11
CA PHE A 131 10.52 3.19 -9.19
C PHE A 131 11.24 1.90 -8.81
N PHE A 132 10.72 1.13 -7.84
CA PHE A 132 11.41 -0.05 -7.32
C PHE A 132 11.83 -1.04 -8.42
N ASN A 133 13.10 -1.45 -8.42
CA ASN A 133 13.69 -2.36 -9.40
C ASN A 133 13.61 -1.89 -10.86
N ASN A 134 13.41 -0.59 -11.15
CA ASN A 134 13.35 -0.15 -12.53
C ASN A 134 14.73 -0.32 -13.22
N LYS A 135 14.76 -1.16 -14.27
CA LYS A 135 16.00 -1.47 -15.01
C LYS A 135 16.14 -0.70 -16.32
N ALA A 136 15.19 0.16 -16.66
CA ALA A 136 15.24 0.96 -17.89
C ALA A 136 15.88 2.33 -17.62
N VAL A 137 15.47 2.97 -16.52
CA VAL A 137 15.79 4.37 -16.26
C VAL A 137 17.27 4.56 -15.96
N ARG A 138 17.86 5.49 -16.70
CA ARG A 138 19.26 5.94 -16.64
C ARG A 138 19.39 7.35 -16.10
N GLU A 139 18.42 8.21 -16.40
CA GLU A 139 18.38 9.60 -15.93
C GLU A 139 17.00 9.96 -15.41
N ILE A 140 16.93 10.63 -14.25
CA ILE A 140 15.69 11.11 -13.65
C ILE A 140 15.80 12.60 -13.35
N THR A 141 14.81 13.36 -13.80
CA THR A 141 14.59 14.73 -13.36
C THR A 141 13.41 14.78 -12.41
N ILE A 142 13.68 15.20 -11.17
CA ILE A 142 12.69 15.39 -10.11
C ILE A 142 12.34 16.89 -10.05
N PRO A 143 11.07 17.30 -10.16
CA PRO A 143 10.68 18.71 -10.25
C PRO A 143 10.77 19.44 -8.91
N ASP A 144 10.71 20.78 -8.96
CA ASP A 144 10.77 21.67 -7.80
C ASP A 144 9.61 21.47 -6.80
N SER A 145 8.48 20.93 -7.25
CA SER A 145 7.30 20.67 -6.41
C SER A 145 7.48 19.51 -5.43
N VAL A 146 8.40 18.58 -5.71
CA VAL A 146 8.59 17.37 -4.89
C VAL A 146 9.32 17.73 -3.60
N VAL A 147 8.63 17.56 -2.47
CA VAL A 147 9.16 17.83 -1.13
C VAL A 147 9.76 16.59 -0.47
N SER A 148 9.39 15.38 -0.89
CA SER A 148 9.87 14.14 -0.28
C SER A 148 10.03 12.98 -1.26
N ILE A 149 11.01 12.12 -0.96
CA ILE A 149 11.23 10.83 -1.61
C ILE A 149 11.07 9.74 -0.54
N GLY A 150 10.22 8.76 -0.80
CA GLY A 150 9.79 7.73 0.13
C GLY A 150 10.77 6.56 0.29
N GLU A 151 10.44 5.67 1.24
CA GLU A 151 11.23 4.46 1.50
C GLU A 151 11.39 3.63 0.22
N ARG A 152 12.64 3.30 -0.15
CA ARG A 152 12.97 2.45 -1.30
C ARG A 152 12.42 2.93 -2.65
N ALA A 153 12.10 4.21 -2.80
CA ALA A 153 11.51 4.77 -4.03
C ALA A 153 12.27 4.36 -5.30
N PHE A 154 13.61 4.37 -5.28
CA PHE A 154 14.50 4.01 -6.39
C PHE A 154 15.41 2.81 -6.08
N HIS A 155 15.02 1.96 -5.14
CA HIS A 155 15.85 0.82 -4.73
C HIS A 155 16.04 -0.15 -5.91
N ASN A 156 17.30 -0.51 -6.20
CA ASN A 156 17.76 -1.36 -7.29
C ASN A 156 17.42 -0.81 -8.68
N CYS A 157 17.47 0.51 -8.85
CA CYS A 157 17.53 1.12 -10.18
C CYS A 157 18.96 1.01 -10.73
N ASP A 158 19.36 -0.20 -11.16
CA ASP A 158 20.78 -0.54 -11.43
C ASP A 158 21.41 0.34 -12.51
N ASN A 159 20.60 0.81 -13.47
CA ASN A 159 21.04 1.64 -14.60
C ASN A 159 20.97 3.14 -14.31
N LEU A 160 20.46 3.56 -13.15
CA LEU A 160 20.33 4.98 -12.81
C LEU A 160 21.72 5.59 -12.63
N GLU A 161 22.11 6.48 -13.55
CA GLU A 161 23.38 7.19 -13.60
C GLU A 161 23.24 8.62 -13.08
N THR A 162 22.15 9.29 -13.46
CA THR A 162 21.98 10.74 -13.26
C THR A 162 20.68 11.06 -12.54
N LEU A 163 20.78 11.85 -11.48
CA LEU A 163 19.66 12.42 -10.75
C LEU A 163 19.75 13.94 -10.77
N ASN A 164 18.76 14.58 -11.37
CA ASN A 164 18.60 16.02 -11.38
C ASN A 164 17.48 16.38 -10.39
N PHE A 165 17.85 16.94 -9.24
CA PHE A 165 16.88 17.33 -8.22
C PHE A 165 16.40 18.77 -8.43
N GLY A 166 15.10 18.98 -8.26
CA GLY A 166 14.52 20.29 -8.00
C GLY A 166 14.88 20.80 -6.60
N ASN A 167 14.63 22.08 -6.36
CA ASN A 167 15.01 22.81 -5.15
C ASN A 167 14.01 22.63 -3.98
N GLY A 168 12.87 21.97 -4.21
CA GLY A 168 11.84 21.77 -3.18
C GLY A 168 12.16 20.65 -2.18
N LEU A 169 13.05 19.73 -2.53
CA LEU A 169 13.27 18.50 -1.77
C LEU A 169 13.74 18.78 -0.34
N LYS A 170 13.01 18.22 0.64
CA LYS A 170 13.31 18.33 2.08
C LYS A 170 13.78 17.02 2.69
N ARG A 171 13.23 15.90 2.22
CA ARG A 171 13.40 14.61 2.88
C ARG A 171 13.67 13.47 1.91
N ILE A 172 14.66 12.64 2.25
CA ILE A 172 14.96 11.40 1.53
C ILE A 172 14.80 10.21 2.47
N GLY A 173 13.86 9.34 2.14
CA GLY A 173 13.44 8.19 2.93
C GLY A 173 14.42 7.03 2.90
N LYS A 174 14.23 6.13 3.86
CA LYS A 174 15.11 5.00 4.12
C LYS A 174 15.34 4.17 2.87
N SER A 175 16.60 3.88 2.61
CA SER A 175 17.01 3.05 1.48
C SER A 175 16.52 3.53 0.10
N ALA A 176 16.21 4.82 -0.07
CA ALA A 176 15.62 5.35 -1.30
C ALA A 176 16.40 4.98 -2.57
N PHE A 177 17.73 4.97 -2.53
CA PHE A 177 18.60 4.70 -3.67
C PHE A 177 19.52 3.49 -3.46
N VAL A 178 19.15 2.55 -2.57
CA VAL A 178 19.96 1.34 -2.35
C VAL A 178 20.15 0.57 -3.65
N GLY A 179 21.36 0.11 -3.92
CA GLY A 179 21.63 -0.74 -5.08
C GLY A 179 21.56 -0.02 -6.43
N CYS A 180 21.61 1.31 -6.48
CA CYS A 180 21.76 2.04 -7.74
C CYS A 180 23.20 1.88 -8.27
N LEU A 181 23.43 0.79 -8.99
CA LEU A 181 24.77 0.33 -9.33
C LEU A 181 25.55 1.29 -10.24
N SER A 182 24.86 2.01 -11.12
CA SER A 182 25.47 2.94 -12.09
C SER A 182 25.59 4.37 -11.59
N LEU A 183 25.13 4.65 -10.35
CA LEU A 183 25.08 6.00 -9.82
C LEU A 183 26.48 6.47 -9.42
N GLU A 184 27.01 7.49 -10.10
CA GLU A 184 28.39 7.98 -9.87
C GLU A 184 28.46 9.23 -9.00
N THR A 185 27.50 10.14 -9.17
CA THR A 185 27.50 11.45 -8.51
C THR A 185 26.12 11.76 -7.94
N ILE A 186 26.11 12.28 -6.71
CA ILE A 186 24.92 12.86 -6.09
C ILE A 186 25.20 14.30 -5.69
N ASN A 187 24.37 15.22 -6.19
CA ASN A 187 24.37 16.62 -5.78
C ASN A 187 23.02 16.90 -5.11
N LEU A 188 22.96 16.85 -3.78
CA LEU A 188 21.73 17.11 -3.06
C LEU A 188 21.37 18.61 -3.15
N PRO A 189 20.11 18.97 -3.43
CA PRO A 189 19.72 20.37 -3.59
C PRO A 189 19.77 21.10 -2.24
N GLU A 190 19.92 22.43 -2.30
CA GLU A 190 19.77 23.26 -1.11
C GLU A 190 18.39 23.08 -0.49
N GLY A 191 18.34 22.93 0.83
CA GLY A 191 17.09 22.78 1.57
C GLY A 191 16.69 21.36 1.93
N VAL A 192 17.45 20.33 1.52
CA VAL A 192 17.32 18.99 2.14
C VAL A 192 17.70 19.10 3.61
N THR A 193 16.78 18.70 4.50
CA THR A 193 16.98 18.74 5.96
C THR A 193 17.10 17.35 6.56
N VAL A 194 16.55 16.32 5.92
CA VAL A 194 16.52 14.94 6.46
C VAL A 194 16.97 13.91 5.42
N ILE A 195 17.96 13.10 5.79
CA ILE A 195 18.40 11.91 5.06
C ILE A 195 18.27 10.72 6.00
N GLU A 196 17.47 9.72 5.66
CA GLU A 196 17.29 8.53 6.51
C GLU A 196 18.40 7.48 6.36
N ASP A 197 18.23 6.33 7.02
CA ASP A 197 19.20 5.24 7.01
C ASP A 197 19.40 4.66 5.60
N ASN A 198 20.64 4.28 5.30
CA ASN A 198 21.01 3.49 4.11
C ASN A 198 20.64 4.10 2.75
N VAL A 199 20.44 5.40 2.65
CA VAL A 199 19.88 6.03 1.43
C VAL A 199 20.65 5.66 0.15
N PHE A 200 21.98 5.65 0.18
CA PHE A 200 22.87 5.28 -0.94
C PHE A 200 23.73 4.04 -0.63
N SER A 201 23.23 3.10 0.18
CA SER A 201 23.97 1.85 0.43
C SER A 201 24.03 0.98 -0.82
N TYR A 202 25.10 0.18 -0.96
CA TYR A 202 25.32 -0.70 -2.10
C TYR A 202 25.35 0.04 -3.46
N CYS A 203 25.92 1.24 -3.50
CA CYS A 203 26.16 2.00 -4.74
C CYS A 203 27.67 1.98 -5.05
N PRO A 204 28.22 0.89 -5.61
CA PRO A 204 29.67 0.68 -5.72
C PRO A 204 30.38 1.67 -6.64
N ASN A 205 29.66 2.27 -7.59
CA ASN A 205 30.22 3.27 -8.52
C ASN A 205 30.06 4.71 -8.00
N LEU A 206 29.43 4.93 -6.84
CA LEU A 206 29.28 6.27 -6.28
C LEU A 206 30.67 6.81 -5.88
N VAL A 207 31.10 7.87 -6.56
CA VAL A 207 32.40 8.52 -6.36
C VAL A 207 32.26 9.82 -5.58
N THR A 208 31.20 10.58 -5.80
CA THR A 208 31.04 11.90 -5.18
C THR A 208 29.64 12.11 -4.64
N ILE A 209 29.55 12.61 -3.40
CA ILE A 209 28.32 13.13 -2.82
C ILE A 209 28.53 14.55 -2.31
N SER A 210 27.71 15.46 -2.79
CA SER A 210 27.60 16.84 -2.35
C SER A 210 26.40 16.97 -1.42
N ILE A 211 26.66 17.36 -0.16
CA ILE A 211 25.65 17.46 0.90
C ILE A 211 25.47 18.95 1.25
N PRO A 212 24.24 19.50 1.27
CA PRO A 212 24.00 20.88 1.62
C PRO A 212 24.20 21.12 3.12
N ASN A 213 24.55 22.35 3.48
CA ASN A 213 24.62 22.80 4.87
C ASN A 213 23.27 22.82 5.61
N SER A 214 22.15 22.66 4.90
CA SER A 214 20.78 22.64 5.46
C SER A 214 20.42 21.34 6.20
N ILE A 215 21.28 20.32 6.18
CA ILE A 215 20.99 19.03 6.80
C ILE A 215 20.90 19.16 8.33
N GLU A 216 19.78 18.70 8.87
CA GLU A 216 19.47 18.69 10.31
C GLU A 216 19.52 17.26 10.89
N GLU A 217 19.09 16.26 10.11
CA GLU A 217 19.05 14.85 10.51
C GLU A 217 19.70 13.95 9.45
N VAL A 218 20.65 13.11 9.89
CA VAL A 218 21.35 12.12 9.06
C VAL A 218 21.25 10.75 9.68
N GLY A 219 20.70 9.82 8.91
CA GLY A 219 20.60 8.41 9.26
C GLY A 219 21.94 7.68 9.25
N ARG A 220 21.89 6.42 9.63
CA ARG A 220 23.06 5.54 9.69
C ARG A 220 23.36 4.96 8.32
N GLU A 221 24.64 4.67 8.11
CA GLU A 221 25.08 3.86 6.97
C GLU A 221 24.67 4.43 5.60
N ILE A 222 24.54 5.76 5.46
CA ILE A 222 24.01 6.41 4.25
C ILE A 222 24.74 6.01 2.94
N ILE A 223 26.00 5.59 3.01
CA ILE A 223 26.85 5.17 1.88
C ILE A 223 27.55 3.83 2.15
N ASN A 224 26.93 2.94 2.92
CA ASN A 224 27.53 1.64 3.25
C ASN A 224 27.77 0.80 1.98
N PHE A 225 28.89 0.07 1.92
CA PHE A 225 29.33 -0.66 0.72
C PHE A 225 29.59 0.21 -0.53
N SER A 226 29.89 1.50 -0.32
CA SER A 226 30.33 2.45 -1.35
C SER A 226 31.72 3.02 -0.98
N PRO A 227 32.80 2.22 -1.05
CA PRO A 227 34.03 2.41 -0.27
C PRO A 227 34.98 3.54 -0.74
N SER A 228 34.60 4.37 -1.71
CA SER A 228 35.47 5.42 -2.27
C SER A 228 34.78 6.75 -2.52
N VAL A 229 33.67 7.00 -1.81
CA VAL A 229 32.90 8.24 -1.96
C VAL A 229 33.66 9.43 -1.34
N LEU A 230 33.95 10.43 -2.16
CA LEU A 230 34.33 11.76 -1.73
C LEU A 230 33.08 12.51 -1.28
N VAL A 231 33.05 12.88 0.00
CA VAL A 231 31.96 13.67 0.59
C VAL A 231 32.40 15.14 0.63
N SER A 232 31.64 16.02 0.00
CA SER A 232 31.81 17.47 0.06
C SER A 232 30.55 18.15 0.59
N THR A 233 30.72 19.34 1.15
CA THR A 233 29.62 20.18 1.64
C THR A 233 29.53 21.47 0.83
N HIS A 234 28.31 21.95 0.56
CA HIS A 234 28.06 23.27 -0.02
C HIS A 234 27.07 24.07 0.80
#